data_AF-A0A1V4QFD5-F1
#
_entry.id   AF-A0A1V4QFD5-F1
#
_cell.length_a   1.000
_cell.length_b   1.000
_cell.length_c   1.000
_cell.angle_alpha   90.00
_cell.angle_beta   90.00
_cell.angle_gamma   90.00
#
_symmetry.space_group_name_H-M   'P 1'
#
loop_
_entity.id
_entity.type
_entity.pdbx_description
1 polymer ?
#
loop_
_entity_poly.entity_id
_entity_poly.type
_entity_poly.pdbx_seq_one_letter_code
_entity_poly.pdbx_strand_id
1 'polypeptide(L)'
;MILFIFVQLALADSLFNNGFYHLARIEYERAIYFYPELGREWQTRLNLANATIEVDELKGVDAFDKLINDFPEYADEARMNLARHYLKTDRYYIASSILA
;
A
#
# COMPACT_ATOMS: atom_id res chain seq x y z
N MET A 1 -12.70 21.14 6.44
CA MET A 1 -11.63 20.23 6.87
C MET A 1 -11.34 19.13 5.85
N ILE A 2 -12.34 18.64 5.12
CA ILE A 2 -12.21 17.65 4.02
C ILE A 2 -11.15 18.02 2.96
N LEU A 3 -11.00 19.30 2.61
CA LEU A 3 -10.02 19.75 1.61
C LEU A 3 -8.57 19.37 1.97
N PHE A 4 -8.22 19.38 3.26
CA PHE A 4 -6.86 19.06 3.72
C PHE A 4 -6.53 17.57 3.56
N ILE A 5 -7.53 16.69 3.72
CA ILE A 5 -7.37 15.24 3.52
C ILE A 5 -6.96 14.94 2.09
N PHE A 6 -7.73 15.46 1.13
CA PHE A 6 -7.50 15.20 -0.29
C PHE A 6 -6.15 15.76 -0.76
N VAL A 7 -5.74 16.93 -0.26
CA VAL A 7 -4.42 17.49 -0.56
C VAL A 7 -3.30 16.59 -0.04
N GLN A 8 -3.46 16.02 1.15
CA GLN A 8 -2.44 15.17 1.76
C GLN A 8 -2.31 13.81 1.07
N LEU A 9 -3.43 13.16 0.73
CA LEU A 9 -3.41 11.92 -0.07
C LEU A 9 -2.87 12.17 -1.47
N ALA A 10 -3.26 13.27 -2.13
CA ALA A 10 -2.73 13.61 -3.45
C ALA A 10 -1.21 13.86 -3.43
N LEU A 11 -0.69 14.46 -2.35
CA LEU A 11 0.75 14.59 -2.15
C LEU A 11 1.43 13.22 -2.00
N ALA A 12 0.88 12.34 -1.18
CA ALA A 12 1.41 10.99 -0.97
C ALA A 12 1.40 10.17 -2.28
N ASP A 13 0.30 10.21 -3.04
CA ASP A 13 0.17 9.56 -4.35
C ASP A 13 1.21 10.11 -5.35
N SER A 14 1.39 11.43 -5.39
CA SER A 14 2.40 12.08 -6.23
C SER A 14 3.82 11.62 -5.88
N LEU A 15 4.16 11.59 -4.59
CA LEU A 15 5.45 11.10 -4.12
C LEU A 15 5.67 9.63 -4.51
N PHE A 16 4.64 8.79 -4.36
CA PHE A 16 4.69 7.38 -4.73
C PHE A 16 4.96 7.20 -6.23
N ASN A 17 4.20 7.90 -7.07
CA ASN A 17 4.33 7.82 -8.53
C ASN A 17 5.69 8.31 -9.05
N ASN A 18 6.37 9.18 -8.29
CA ASN A 18 7.72 9.64 -8.60
C ASN A 18 8.83 8.78 -7.96
N GLY A 19 8.48 7.66 -7.32
CA GLY A 19 9.45 6.73 -6.71
C GLY A 19 9.99 7.15 -5.35
N PHE A 20 9.47 8.24 -4.75
CA PHE A 20 9.84 8.69 -3.41
C PHE A 20 9.08 7.90 -2.33
N TYR A 21 9.19 6.57 -2.36
CA TYR A 21 8.37 5.65 -1.55
C TYR A 21 8.45 5.90 -0.05
N HIS A 22 9.64 6.23 0.48
CA HIS A 22 9.80 6.58 1.89
C HIS A 22 8.99 7.81 2.29
N LEU A 23 8.99 8.86 1.46
CA LEU A 23 8.21 10.08 1.72
C LEU A 23 6.72 9.81 1.54
N ALA A 24 6.34 9.05 0.50
CA ALA A 24 4.96 8.64 0.28
C ALA A 24 4.39 7.89 1.49
N ARG A 25 5.14 6.92 2.03
CA ARG A 25 4.76 6.18 3.23
C ARG A 25 4.48 7.12 4.41
N ILE A 26 5.38 8.06 4.67
CA ILE A 26 5.23 9.04 5.76
C ILE A 26 3.97 9.89 5.57
N GLU A 27 3.67 10.34 4.35
CA GLU A 27 2.48 11.16 4.11
C GLU A 27 1.18 10.34 4.19
N TYR A 28 1.16 9.07 3.78
CA TYR A 28 0.02 8.18 4.04
C TYR A 28 -0.18 7.92 5.54
N GLU A 29 0.88 7.60 6.28
CA GLU A 29 0.83 7.41 7.74
C GLU A 29 0.32 8.68 8.44
N ARG A 30 0.79 9.85 8.00
CA ARG A 30 0.35 11.14 8.53
C ARG A 30 -1.12 11.41 8.19
N ALA A 31 -1.58 11.09 6.98
CA ALA A 31 -2.99 11.20 6.60
C ALA A 31 -3.86 10.35 7.54
N ILE A 32 -3.50 9.09 7.77
CA ILE A 32 -4.22 8.18 8.68
C ILE A 32 -4.15 8.68 10.13
N TYR A 33 -3.02 9.24 10.58
CA TYR A 33 -2.88 9.77 11.92
C TYR A 33 -3.84 10.93 12.20
N PHE A 34 -3.97 11.87 11.26
CA PHE A 34 -4.89 13.00 11.40
C PHE A 34 -6.35 12.64 11.09
N TYR A 35 -6.57 11.59 10.28
CA TYR A 35 -7.89 11.14 9.83
C TYR A 35 -8.00 9.61 9.94
N PRO A 36 -8.22 9.08 11.17
CA PRO A 36 -8.18 7.64 11.44
C PRO A 36 -9.20 6.80 10.65
N GLU A 37 -10.27 7.42 10.15
CA GLU A 37 -11.25 6.82 9.24
C GLU A 37 -10.62 6.29 7.96
N LEU A 38 -9.59 6.96 7.43
CA LEU A 38 -8.84 6.51 6.26
C LEU A 38 -8.12 5.19 6.51
N GLY A 39 -7.70 4.96 7.77
CA GLY A 39 -7.13 3.69 8.21
C GLY A 39 -8.11 2.52 8.18
N ARG A 40 -9.39 2.76 7.88
CA ARG A 40 -10.42 1.73 7.66
C ARG A 40 -10.81 1.59 6.18
N GLU A 41 -10.29 2.46 5.31
CA GLU A 41 -10.56 2.42 3.88
C GLU A 41 -9.56 1.50 3.18
N TRP A 42 -10.08 0.56 2.38
CA TRP A 42 -9.28 -0.35 1.55
C TRP A 42 -8.19 0.39 0.78
N GLN A 43 -8.58 1.43 0.02
CA GLN A 43 -7.68 2.11 -0.90
C GLN A 43 -6.51 2.79 -0.18
N THR A 44 -6.76 3.49 0.93
CA THR A 44 -5.68 4.17 1.66
C THR A 44 -4.71 3.15 2.26
N ARG A 45 -5.23 2.05 2.81
CA ARG A 45 -4.37 0.97 3.35
C ARG A 45 -3.58 0.27 2.26
N LEU A 46 -4.17 0.04 1.08
CA LEU A 46 -3.47 -0.52 -0.08
C LEU A 46 -2.34 0.39 -0.55
N ASN A 47 -2.60 1.70 -0.67
CA ASN A 47 -1.58 2.68 -1.05
C ASN A 47 -0.42 2.72 -0.03
N LEU A 48 -0.75 2.68 1.27
CA LEU A 48 0.26 2.59 2.32
C LEU A 48 1.06 1.28 2.25
N ALA A 49 0.42 0.13 2.02
CA ALA A 49 1.09 -1.16 1.88
C ALA A 49 2.05 -1.17 0.68
N ASN A 50 1.62 -0.64 -0.47
CA ASN A 50 2.45 -0.43 -1.65
C ASN A 50 3.66 0.47 -1.37
N ALA A 51 3.47 1.58 -0.65
CA ALA A 51 4.60 2.44 -0.27
C ALA A 51 5.54 1.75 0.74
N THR A 52 4.97 0.93 1.63
CA THR A 52 5.73 0.23 2.67
C THR A 52 6.58 -0.87 2.08
N ILE A 53 6.06 -1.69 1.16
CA ILE A 53 6.81 -2.82 0.59
C ILE A 53 8.03 -2.36 -0.22
N GLU A 54 7.97 -1.19 -0.86
CA GLU A 54 9.11 -0.62 -1.58
C GLU A 54 10.22 -0.09 -0.64
N VAL A 55 9.95 0.06 0.66
CA VAL A 55 10.89 0.58 1.66
C VAL A 55 11.36 -0.50 2.63
N ASP A 56 10.45 -1.37 3.05
CA ASP A 56 10.63 -2.42 4.05
C ASP A 56 9.72 -3.59 3.66
N GLU A 57 10.26 -4.53 2.90
CA GLU A 57 9.50 -5.63 2.31
C GLU A 57 8.75 -6.45 3.36
N LEU A 58 9.40 -6.78 4.49
CA LEU A 58 8.80 -7.60 5.53
C LEU A 58 7.53 -6.94 6.09
N LYS A 59 7.60 -5.64 6.39
CA LYS A 59 6.42 -4.88 6.83
C LYS A 59 5.38 -4.71 5.73
N GLY A 60 5.84 -4.57 4.48
CA GLY A 60 4.95 -4.52 3.32
C GLY A 60 4.12 -5.79 3.19
N VAL A 61 4.76 -6.96 3.26
CA VAL A 61 4.10 -8.27 3.22
C VAL A 61 3.09 -8.41 4.37
N ASP A 62 3.48 -8.08 5.61
CA ASP A 62 2.56 -8.09 6.75
C ASP A 62 1.35 -7.15 6.55
N ALA A 63 1.56 -5.98 5.92
CA ALA A 63 0.47 -5.07 5.57
C ALA A 63 -0.47 -5.66 4.50
N PHE A 64 0.07 -6.37 3.51
CA PHE A 64 -0.72 -7.09 2.51
C PHE A 64 -1.51 -8.26 3.12
N ASP A 65 -0.91 -9.04 4.01
CA ASP A 65 -1.61 -10.12 4.71
C ASP A 65 -2.79 -9.59 5.53
N LYS A 66 -2.59 -8.47 6.23
CA LYS A 66 -3.68 -7.79 6.95
C LYS A 66 -4.75 -7.27 6.00
N LEU A 67 -4.38 -6.72 4.85
CA LEU A 67 -5.34 -6.27 3.84
C LEU A 67 -6.21 -7.41 3.31
N ILE A 68 -5.59 -8.55 2.99
CA ILE A 68 -6.28 -9.75 2.49
C ILE A 68 -7.28 -10.29 3.54
N ASN A 69 -6.90 -10.26 4.82
CA ASN A 69 -7.75 -10.74 5.90
C ASN A 69 -8.88 -9.77 6.24
N ASP A 70 -8.59 -8.46 6.27
CA ASP A 70 -9.57 -7.44 6.66
C ASP A 70 -10.56 -7.12 5.53
N PHE A 71 -10.16 -7.32 4.27
CA PHE A 71 -10.97 -7.06 3.08
C PHE A 71 -10.92 -8.24 2.10
N PRO A 72 -11.56 -9.37 2.46
CA PRO A 72 -11.52 -10.58 1.65
C PRO A 72 -12.08 -10.38 0.23
N GLU A 73 -13.00 -9.42 0.03
CA GLU A 73 -13.55 -9.05 -1.27
C GLU A 73 -12.53 -8.43 -2.24
N TYR A 74 -11.41 -7.90 -1.72
CA TYR A 74 -10.32 -7.33 -2.50
C TYR A 74 -9.02 -8.16 -2.40
N ALA A 75 -9.09 -9.38 -1.86
CA ALA A 75 -7.92 -10.23 -1.64
C ALA A 75 -7.10 -10.47 -2.92
N ASP A 76 -7.77 -10.72 -4.05
CA ASP A 76 -7.09 -10.96 -5.33
C ASP A 76 -6.38 -9.71 -5.84
N GLU A 77 -6.93 -8.51 -5.59
CA GLU A 77 -6.27 -7.25 -5.92
C GLU A 77 -5.02 -7.03 -5.05
N ALA A 78 -5.09 -7.28 -3.75
CA ALA A 78 -3.91 -7.23 -2.87
C ALA A 78 -2.82 -8.21 -3.31
N ARG A 79 -3.20 -9.47 -3.57
CA ARG A 79 -2.27 -10.51 -4.06
C ARG A 79 -1.63 -10.11 -5.38
N MET A 80 -2.41 -9.53 -6.30
CA MET A 80 -1.88 -9.06 -7.58
C MET A 80 -0.87 -7.92 -7.41
N ASN A 81 -1.13 -6.98 -6.51
CA ASN A 81 -0.19 -5.89 -6.21
C ASN A 81 1.10 -6.43 -5.56
N LEU A 82 0.98 -7.35 -4.60
CA LEU A 82 2.12 -8.00 -3.97
C LEU A 82 2.94 -8.83 -4.99
N ALA A 83 2.28 -9.61 -5.84
CA ALA A 83 2.92 -10.37 -6.90
C ALA A 83 3.64 -9.44 -7.89
N ARG A 84 3.05 -8.29 -8.25
CA ARG A 84 3.69 -7.29 -9.12
C ARG A 84 5.00 -6.75 -8.53
N HIS A 85 5.05 -6.52 -7.22
CA HIS A 85 6.30 -6.17 -6.54
C HIS A 85 7.35 -7.28 -6.69
N TYR A 86 6.97 -8.54 -6.49
CA TYR A 86 7.89 -9.67 -6.67
C TYR A 86 8.34 -9.84 -8.13
N LEU A 87 7.48 -9.59 -9.11
CA LEU A 87 7.86 -9.56 -10.53
C LEU A 87 8.87 -8.45 -10.82
N LYS A 88 8.67 -7.24 -10.28
CA LYS A 88 9.58 -6.09 -10.44
C LYS A 88 10.97 -6.35 -9.85
N THR A 89 11.05 -7.23 -8.84
CA THR A 89 12.29 -7.60 -8.16
C THR A 89 12.85 -8.95 -8.61
N ASP A 90 12.45 -9.43 -9.80
CA ASP A 90 12.89 -10.68 -10.44
C ASP A 90 12.63 -11.96 -9.61
N ARG A 91 11.67 -11.92 -8.68
CA ARG A 91 11.28 -13.04 -7.81
C ARG A 91 10.05 -13.76 -8.34
N TYR A 92 10.18 -14.28 -9.56
CA TYR A 92 9.10 -14.91 -10.32
C TYR A 92 8.42 -16.09 -9.59
N TYR A 93 9.20 -16.91 -8.87
CA TYR A 93 8.65 -18.05 -8.13
C TYR A 93 7.69 -17.61 -7.02
N ILE A 94 8.07 -16.57 -6.25
CA ILE A 94 7.24 -16.03 -5.17
C ILE A 94 5.97 -15.41 -5.77
N ALA A 95 6.11 -14.59 -6.82
CA ALA A 95 4.98 -14.01 -7.53
C ALA A 95 3.99 -15.08 -8.03
N SER A 96 4.49 -16.16 -8.62
CA SER A 96 3.65 -17.27 -9.10
C SER A 96 2.94 -17.99 -7.94
N SER A 97 3.59 -18.16 -6.79
CA SER A 97 2.98 -18.82 -5.63
C SER A 97 1.86 -18.01 -4.98
N ILE A 98 1.91 -16.69 -5.08
CA ILE A 98 0.89 -15.77 -4.55
C ILE A 98 -0.37 -15.75 -5.45
N LEU A 99 -0.20 -16.02 -6.74
CA LEU A 99 -1.26 -15.99 -7.75
C LEU A 99 -1.90 -17.37 -8.02
N ALA A 100 -1.37 -18.44 -7.43
CA ALA A 100 -1.85 -19.80 -7.58
C ALA A 100 -2.99 -20.12 -6.61
#